data_AF-A0A9D6JFX9-F1
#
_entry.id   AF-A0A9D6JFX9-F1
#
_cell.length_a   1.000
_cell.length_b   1.000
_cell.length_c   1.000
_cell.angle_alpha   90.00
_cell.angle_beta   90.00
_cell.angle_gamma   90.00
#
_symmetry.space_group_name_H-M   'P 1'
#
loop_
_entity.id
_entity.type
_entity.pdbx_description
1 polymer ?
#
loop_
_entity_poly.entity_id
_entity_poly.type
_entity_poly.pdbx_seq_one_letter_code
_entity_poly.pdbx_strand_id
1 'polypeptide(L)'
;RDIWRERHDHQGAMAPTPWVDGRLQNEQRRIDAGVADGSLTAREARRLQAGENRIAAEEQRFKSDGAFPPRERQKTLHDENRLSRQIYRQRHDGQRRR
;
A
#
# COMPACT_ATOMS: atom_id res chain seq x y z
N ARG A 1 -40.06 28.67 -15.61
CA ARG A 1 -39.31 28.54 -14.33
C ARG A 1 -39.05 27.05 -14.18
N ASP A 2 -38.06 26.55 -14.91
CA ASP A 2 -37.75 25.13 -14.98
C ASP A 2 -36.62 24.86 -13.99
N ILE A 3 -37.00 24.28 -12.86
CA ILE A 3 -36.10 23.93 -11.78
C ILE A 3 -35.46 22.60 -12.21
N TRP A 4 -34.28 22.71 -12.83
CA TRP A 4 -33.50 21.60 -13.35
C TRP A 4 -33.29 20.53 -12.28
N ARG A 5 -33.90 19.37 -12.54
CA ARG A 5 -33.64 18.09 -11.88
C ARG A 5 -32.47 17.45 -12.63
N GLU A 6 -31.24 17.75 -12.21
CA GLU A 6 -30.02 17.14 -12.73
C GLU A 6 -29.20 16.70 -11.52
N ARG A 7 -29.46 15.49 -11.00
CA ARG A 7 -28.68 14.29 -11.30
C ARG A 7 -27.17 14.55 -11.33
N HIS A 8 -26.56 14.08 -10.25
CA HIS A 8 -25.17 13.66 -10.12
C HIS A 8 -24.14 14.77 -9.94
N ASP A 9 -24.03 15.23 -8.70
CA ASP A 9 -22.76 15.71 -8.14
C ASP A 9 -21.72 14.57 -8.12
N HIS A 10 -21.08 14.30 -9.27
CA HIS A 10 -19.81 13.59 -9.34
C HIS A 10 -18.68 14.55 -8.93
N GLN A 11 -18.73 15.04 -7.70
CA GLN A 11 -17.68 15.92 -7.18
C GLN A 11 -16.46 15.07 -6.81
N GLY A 12 -15.39 15.21 -7.61
CA GLY A 12 -14.00 15.04 -7.19
C GLY A 12 -13.29 13.79 -7.70
N ALA A 13 -12.84 13.80 -8.95
CA ALA A 13 -11.72 12.98 -9.41
C ALA A 13 -10.54 13.20 -8.47
N MET A 14 -10.33 12.24 -7.58
CA MET A 14 -9.40 12.33 -6.48
C MET A 14 -8.01 11.97 -7.03
N ALA A 15 -7.10 12.95 -7.03
CA ALA A 15 -5.75 12.94 -7.62
C ALA A 15 -5.00 11.60 -7.51
N PRO A 16 -4.08 11.29 -8.47
CA PRO A 16 -3.15 10.16 -8.35
C PRO A 16 -2.52 10.18 -6.96
N THR A 17 -2.38 9.03 -6.31
CA THR A 17 -1.91 8.88 -4.92
C THR A 17 -0.40 8.69 -4.88
N PRO A 18 0.43 9.73 -5.07
CA PRO A 18 1.85 9.58 -5.33
C PRO A 18 2.60 9.12 -4.06
N TRP A 19 1.95 9.26 -2.90
CA TRP A 19 2.46 8.80 -1.61
C TRP A 19 2.41 7.27 -1.46
N VAL A 20 1.50 6.56 -2.16
CA VAL A 20 1.42 5.09 -2.09
C VAL A 20 2.60 4.48 -2.84
N ASP A 21 2.83 4.93 -4.08
CA ASP A 21 4.02 4.58 -4.88
C ASP A 21 5.32 4.78 -4.07
N GLY A 22 5.47 5.93 -3.40
CA GLY A 22 6.66 6.22 -2.59
C GLY A 22 6.82 5.31 -1.36
N ARG A 23 5.72 4.87 -0.75
CA ARG A 23 5.76 3.94 0.38
C ARG A 23 6.10 2.52 -0.07
N LEU A 24 5.47 2.02 -1.14
CA LEU A 24 5.80 0.73 -1.74
C LEU A 24 7.29 0.65 -2.11
N GLN A 25 7.86 1.69 -2.72
CA GLN A 25 9.31 1.71 -3.00
C GLN A 25 10.17 1.62 -1.73
N ASN A 26 9.73 2.25 -0.64
CA ASN A 26 10.45 2.20 0.63
C ASN A 26 10.31 0.83 1.32
N GLU A 27 9.13 0.20 1.24
CA GLU A 27 8.89 -1.13 1.76
C GLU A 27 9.74 -2.18 1.03
N GLN A 28 9.82 -2.10 -0.31
CA GLN A 28 10.65 -2.95 -1.14
C GLN A 28 12.12 -2.87 -0.71
N ARG A 29 12.65 -1.64 -0.59
CA ARG A 29 14.04 -1.43 -0.13
C ARG A 29 14.29 -2.04 1.24
N ARG A 30 13.31 -2.01 2.15
CA ARG A 30 13.45 -2.60 3.49
C ARG A 30 13.40 -4.13 3.45
N ILE A 31 12.60 -4.71 2.55
CA ILE A 31 12.57 -6.16 2.32
C ILE A 31 13.91 -6.60 1.73
N ASP A 32 14.39 -5.92 0.68
CA ASP A 32 15.65 -6.24 0.01
C ASP A 32 16.84 -6.12 0.98
N ALA A 33 16.90 -5.03 1.74
CA ALA A 33 17.91 -4.84 2.78
C ALA A 33 17.84 -5.95 3.83
N GLY A 34 16.64 -6.36 4.24
CA GLY A 34 16.44 -7.44 5.21
C GLY A 34 16.89 -8.81 4.70
N VAL A 35 16.73 -9.08 3.40
CA VAL A 35 17.28 -10.29 2.77
C VAL A 35 18.80 -10.21 2.68
N ALA A 36 19.34 -9.06 2.29
CA ALA A 36 20.78 -8.85 2.12
C ALA A 36 21.55 -8.91 3.45
N ASP A 37 20.99 -8.33 4.53
CA ASP A 37 21.59 -8.32 5.87
C ASP A 37 21.26 -9.59 6.69
N GLY A 38 20.41 -10.48 6.15
CA GLY A 38 20.01 -11.73 6.79
C GLY A 38 18.96 -11.57 7.90
N SER A 39 18.45 -10.35 8.16
CA SER A 39 17.40 -10.11 9.14
C SER A 39 16.02 -10.65 8.72
N LEU A 40 15.84 -10.95 7.42
CA LEU A 40 14.67 -11.65 6.87
C LEU A 40 15.09 -12.95 6.20
N THR A 41 14.39 -14.03 6.52
CA THR A 41 14.49 -15.26 5.74
C THR A 41 13.83 -15.10 4.37
N ALA A 42 14.26 -15.89 3.38
CA ALA A 42 13.62 -15.90 2.05
C ALA A 42 12.10 -16.16 2.11
N ARG A 43 11.64 -16.93 3.10
CA ARG A 43 10.21 -17.21 3.32
C ARG A 43 9.45 -16.01 3.87
N GLU A 44 10.07 -15.26 4.78
CA GLU A 44 9.54 -14.02 5.34
C GLU A 44 9.45 -12.94 4.27
N ALA A 45 10.54 -12.73 3.52
CA ALA A 45 10.58 -11.79 2.40
C ALA A 45 9.48 -12.07 1.36
N ARG A 46 9.30 -13.33 0.94
CA ARG A 46 8.22 -13.71 0.01
C ARG A 46 6.82 -13.37 0.52
N ARG A 47 6.57 -13.50 1.83
CA ARG A 47 5.28 -13.14 2.42
C ARG A 47 5.06 -11.63 2.46
N LEU A 48 6.11 -10.87 2.77
CA LEU A 48 6.07 -9.40 2.78
C LEU A 48 5.85 -8.86 1.37
N GLN A 49 6.57 -9.40 0.37
CA GLN A 49 6.41 -9.05 -1.04
C GLN A 49 5.00 -9.34 -1.57
N ALA A 50 4.40 -10.47 -1.17
CA ALA A 50 3.00 -10.76 -1.52
C ALA A 50 2.02 -9.72 -0.94
N GLY A 51 2.33 -9.16 0.23
CA GLY A 51 1.61 -8.05 0.83
C GLY A 51 1.69 -6.77 -0.01
N GLU A 52 2.90 -6.35 -0.38
CA GLU A 52 3.11 -5.18 -1.25
C GLU A 52 2.40 -5.33 -2.59
N ASN A 53 2.56 -6.49 -3.24
CA ASN A 53 1.95 -6.76 -4.54
C ASN A 53 0.42 -6.64 -4.50
N ARG A 54 -0.20 -7.03 -3.39
CA ARG A 54 -1.64 -6.84 -3.20
C ARG A 54 -2.01 -5.37 -3.13
N ILE A 55 -1.25 -4.57 -2.36
CA ILE A 55 -1.53 -3.14 -2.22
C ILE A 55 -1.28 -2.41 -3.54
N ALA A 56 -0.20 -2.74 -4.25
CA ALA A 56 0.09 -2.23 -5.59
C ALA A 56 -1.03 -2.58 -6.57
N ALA A 57 -1.57 -3.81 -6.54
CA ALA A 57 -2.69 -4.20 -7.38
C ALA A 57 -3.98 -3.43 -7.04
N GLU A 58 -4.24 -3.17 -5.76
CA GLU A 58 -5.36 -2.32 -5.33
C GLU A 58 -5.17 -0.89 -5.85
N GLU A 59 -3.98 -0.31 -5.71
CA GLU A 59 -3.65 1.01 -6.24
C GLU A 59 -3.84 1.10 -7.76
N GLN A 60 -3.36 0.10 -8.51
CA GLN A 60 -3.49 0.06 -9.96
C GLN A 60 -4.96 -0.01 -10.41
N ARG A 61 -5.81 -0.75 -9.69
CA ARG A 61 -7.27 -0.77 -9.96
C ARG A 61 -7.89 0.61 -9.74
N PHE A 62 -7.51 1.32 -8.70
CA PHE A 62 -8.02 2.67 -8.46
C PHE A 62 -7.50 3.68 -9.49
N LYS A 63 -6.25 3.52 -9.95
CA LYS A 63 -5.68 4.31 -11.06
C LYS A 63 -6.44 4.05 -12.36
N SER A 64 -6.83 2.79 -12.65
CA SER A 64 -7.61 2.45 -13.85
C SER A 64 -9.06 2.94 -13.80
N ASP A 65 -9.70 2.88 -12.62
CA ASP A 65 -11.09 3.31 -12.43
C ASP A 65 -11.22 4.85 -12.38
N GLY A 66 -10.08 5.57 -12.36
CA GLY A 66 -10.02 7.03 -12.40
C GLY A 66 -10.49 7.72 -11.11
N ALA A 67 -10.83 6.94 -10.09
CA ALA A 67 -11.30 7.44 -8.81
C ALA A 67 -10.67 6.63 -7.67
N PHE A 68 -10.13 7.34 -6.69
CA PHE A 68 -9.63 6.75 -5.45
C PHE A 68 -10.50 7.25 -4.30
N PRO A 69 -11.69 6.65 -4.06
CA PRO A 69 -12.64 7.19 -3.10
C PRO A 69 -12.04 7.22 -1.69
N PRO A 70 -12.48 8.14 -0.81
CA PRO A 70 -11.90 8.33 0.52
C PRO A 70 -11.85 7.06 1.39
N ARG A 71 -12.86 6.18 1.26
CA ARG A 71 -12.93 4.91 1.99
C ARG A 71 -11.83 3.95 1.56
N GLU A 72 -11.61 3.83 0.25
CA GLU A 72 -10.54 2.99 -0.29
C GLU A 72 -9.17 3.56 0.06
N ARG A 73 -8.99 4.89 0.04
CA ARG A 73 -7.75 5.55 0.51
C ARG A 73 -7.42 5.15 1.94
N GLN A 74 -8.40 5.21 2.84
CA GLN A 74 -8.21 4.81 4.23
C GLN A 74 -7.85 3.32 4.36
N LYS A 75 -8.49 2.45 3.58
CA LYS A 75 -8.17 1.02 3.54
C LYS A 75 -6.72 0.78 3.09
N THR A 76 -6.33 1.36 1.95
CA THR A 76 -4.95 1.26 1.43
C THR A 76 -3.93 1.77 2.44
N LEU A 77 -4.20 2.92 3.06
CA LEU A 77 -3.34 3.48 4.12
C LEU A 77 -3.22 2.55 5.33
N HIS A 78 -4.32 1.91 5.73
CA HIS A 78 -4.31 0.95 6.82
C HIS A 78 -3.49 -0.30 6.47
N ASP A 79 -3.64 -0.82 5.24
CA ASP A 79 -2.94 -2.01 4.76
C ASP A 79 -1.43 -1.74 4.65
N GLU A 80 -1.02 -0.59 4.11
CA GLU A 80 0.36 -0.07 4.10
C GLU A 80 0.94 0.01 5.52
N ASN A 81 0.21 0.64 6.46
CA ASN A 81 0.69 0.76 7.83
C ASN A 81 0.85 -0.61 8.51
N ARG A 82 -0.01 -1.58 8.18
CA ARG A 82 0.07 -2.95 8.69
C ARG A 82 1.31 -3.66 8.12
N LEU A 83 1.57 -3.51 6.83
CA LEU A 83 2.72 -4.09 6.14
C LEU A 83 4.04 -3.51 6.67
N SER A 84 4.14 -2.18 6.74
CA SER A 84 5.31 -1.50 7.31
C SER A 84 5.66 -1.97 8.73
N ARG A 85 4.65 -2.19 9.59
CA ARG A 85 4.84 -2.75 10.94
C ARG A 85 5.29 -4.21 10.89
N GLN A 86 4.79 -5.01 9.95
CA GLN A 86 5.23 -6.40 9.78
C GLN A 86 6.69 -6.47 9.32
N ILE A 87 7.09 -5.64 8.36
CA ILE A 87 8.49 -5.52 7.92
C ILE A 87 9.38 -5.15 9.10
N TYR A 88 8.96 -4.15 9.90
CA TYR A 88 9.73 -3.74 11.08
C TYR A 88 9.90 -4.88 12.09
N ARG A 89 8.80 -5.55 12.46
CA ARG A 89 8.85 -6.67 13.40
C ARG A 89 9.72 -7.81 12.89
N GLN A 90 9.52 -8.27 11.65
CA GLN A 90 10.28 -9.40 11.13
C GLN A 90 11.79 -9.11 11.06
N ARG A 91 12.19 -7.90 10.64
CA ARG A 91 13.60 -7.48 10.65
C ARG A 91 14.21 -7.42 12.05
N HIS A 92 13.44 -6.97 13.05
CA HIS A 92 13.93 -6.91 14.43
C HIS A 92 13.86 -8.26 15.16
N ASP A 93 12.90 -9.12 14.80
CA ASP A 93 12.72 -10.46 15.37
C ASP A 93 13.88 -11.38 14.94
N GLY A 94 14.43 -11.20 13.73
CA GLY A 94 15.65 -11.88 13.28
C GLY A 94 16.85 -11.65 14.22
N GLN A 95 16.96 -10.47 14.84
CA GLN A 95 18.03 -10.17 15.80
C GLN A 95 17.83 -10.85 17.16
N ARG A 96 16.60 -11.27 17.48
CA ARG A 96 16.27 -11.98 18.73
C ARG A 96 16.42 -13.49 18.62
N ARG A 97 16.54 -14.04 17.42
CA ARG A 97 16.85 -15.46 17.16
C ARG A 97 18.35 -15.68 17.35
N ARG A 98 18.84 -15.63 18.59
CA ARG A 98 20.16 -16.14 18.97
C ARG A 98 20.02 -17.47 19.67
#